data_AF-A0A1Z4KR36-F1
#
_entry.id   AF-A0A1Z4KR36-F1
#
_cell.length_a   1.000
_cell.length_b   1.000
_cell.length_c   1.000
_cell.angle_alpha   90.00
_cell.angle_beta   90.00
_cell.angle_gamma   90.00
#
_symmetry.space_group_name_H-M   'P 1'
#
loop_
_entity.id
_entity.type
_entity.pdbx_description
1 polymer ?
#
loop_
_entity_poly.entity_id
_entity_poly.type
_entity_poly.pdbx_seq_one_letter_code
_entity_poly.pdbx_strand_id
1 'polypeptide(L)'
;MAAGTNYIYPPHYLLSQLMADFVIWLNSNAALTLHPVEYATMAHYRFVSIHPFRDGNGRTARLIMNLLLIRAGYPIVVINNQVRNDYINALAYGQQNQDDLSGLFDLVCDAVISSLVETLRLLVTASSSREKGQVFYQEIIDFIDKNVGK
;
A
#
# COMPACT_ATOMS: atom_id res chain seq x y z
N MET A 1 -17.80 13.57 -4.76
CA MET A 1 -17.89 12.38 -5.64
C MET A 1 -16.60 12.24 -6.42
N ALA A 2 -15.71 11.34 -6.03
CA ALA A 2 -14.56 10.96 -6.84
C ALA A 2 -14.42 9.43 -6.82
N ALA A 3 -13.95 8.85 -7.93
CA ALA A 3 -13.69 7.42 -8.08
C ALA A 3 -14.87 6.45 -7.82
N GLY A 4 -16.13 6.93 -7.89
CA GLY A 4 -17.32 6.07 -7.77
C GLY A 4 -17.82 5.86 -6.35
N THR A 5 -17.32 6.60 -5.35
CA THR A 5 -17.83 6.55 -3.97
C THR A 5 -18.66 7.79 -3.64
N ASN A 6 -19.64 7.63 -2.75
CA ASN A 6 -20.44 8.73 -2.17
C ASN A 6 -19.68 9.50 -1.07
N TYR A 7 -18.36 9.36 -0.99
CA TYR A 7 -17.57 10.04 0.03
C TYR A 7 -17.51 11.55 -0.23
N ILE A 8 -17.80 12.31 0.83
CA ILE A 8 -17.71 13.76 0.84
C ILE A 8 -16.30 14.12 1.33
N TYR A 9 -15.48 14.60 0.41
CA TYR A 9 -14.15 15.07 0.72
C TYR A 9 -14.17 16.36 1.53
N PRO A 10 -13.10 16.64 2.29
CA PRO A 10 -12.98 17.88 3.03
C PRO A 10 -13.13 19.12 2.12
N PRO A 11 -13.76 20.20 2.63
CA PRO A 11 -13.91 21.42 1.85
C PRO A 11 -12.55 22.10 1.61
N HIS A 12 -12.44 22.82 0.49
CA HIS A 12 -11.18 23.38 0.00
C HIS A 12 -10.44 24.27 1.00
N TYR A 13 -11.16 25.01 1.85
CA TYR A 13 -10.57 25.90 2.85
C TYR A 13 -9.83 25.15 3.98
N LEU A 14 -10.08 23.85 4.18
CA LEU A 14 -9.34 23.02 5.14
C LEU A 14 -8.10 22.35 4.55
N LEU A 15 -7.94 22.34 3.21
CA LEU A 15 -6.88 21.55 2.56
C LEU A 15 -5.48 21.93 3.02
N SER A 16 -5.19 23.22 3.20
CA SER A 16 -3.87 23.67 3.65
C SER A 16 -3.54 23.11 5.04
N GLN A 17 -4.50 23.13 5.95
CA GLN A 17 -4.32 22.61 7.30
C GLN A 17 -4.18 21.09 7.28
N LEU A 18 -5.09 20.39 6.59
CA LEU A 18 -5.07 18.93 6.51
C LEU A 18 -3.79 18.39 5.86
N MET A 19 -3.27 19.05 4.84
CA MET A 19 -1.99 18.69 4.23
C MET A 19 -0.81 18.98 5.16
N ALA A 20 -0.84 20.06 5.93
CA ALA A 20 0.18 20.33 6.95
C ALA A 20 0.16 19.24 8.04
N ASP A 21 -1.03 18.90 8.56
CA ASP A 21 -1.22 17.86 9.56
C ASP A 21 -0.78 16.48 9.04
N PHE A 22 -1.06 16.19 7.76
CA PHE A 22 -0.59 14.97 7.10
C PHE A 22 0.94 14.89 7.09
N VAL A 23 1.63 15.98 6.72
CA VAL A 23 3.09 16.02 6.71
C VAL A 23 3.67 15.94 8.12
N ILE A 24 3.06 16.60 9.11
CA ILE A 24 3.44 16.48 10.52
C ILE A 24 3.34 15.02 10.97
N TRP A 25 2.22 14.36 10.66
CA TRP A 25 2.01 12.95 11.00
C TRP A 25 3.06 12.04 10.33
N LEU A 26 3.35 12.22 9.03
CA LEU A 26 4.37 11.44 8.31
C LEU A 26 5.75 11.48 8.99
N ASN A 27 6.07 12.58 9.69
CA ASN A 27 7.36 12.76 10.36
C ASN A 27 7.28 12.56 11.88
N SER A 28 6.15 12.10 12.40
CA SER A 28 5.96 11.86 13.84
C SER A 28 6.60 10.54 14.26
N ASN A 29 7.07 10.48 15.51
CA ASN A 29 7.58 9.23 16.09
C ASN A 29 6.55 8.10 16.02
N ALA A 30 5.28 8.41 16.26
CA ALA A 30 4.19 7.44 16.23
C ALA A 30 4.08 6.77 14.85
N ALA A 31 4.18 7.54 13.76
CA ALA A 31 4.16 6.99 12.40
C ALA A 31 5.43 6.19 12.09
N LEU A 32 6.60 6.68 12.52
CA LEU A 32 7.90 6.05 12.26
C LEU A 32 8.10 4.73 13.04
N THR A 33 7.34 4.48 14.10
CA THR A 33 7.36 3.21 14.85
C THR A 33 6.42 2.14 14.28
N LEU A 34 5.54 2.49 13.33
CA LEU A 34 4.66 1.52 12.68
C LEU A 34 5.46 0.55 11.80
N HIS A 35 4.91 -0.64 11.57
CA HIS A 35 5.47 -1.54 10.57
C HIS A 35 5.46 -0.85 9.18
N PRO A 36 6.50 -0.97 8.34
CA PRO A 36 6.58 -0.19 7.09
C PRO A 36 5.37 -0.34 6.15
N VAL A 37 4.80 -1.54 6.08
CA VAL A 37 3.59 -1.82 5.28
C VAL A 37 2.36 -1.12 5.85
N GLU A 38 2.22 -1.10 7.18
CA GLU A 38 1.13 -0.41 7.86
C GLU A 38 1.28 1.11 7.70
N TYR A 39 2.49 1.62 7.89
CA TYR A 39 2.81 3.03 7.69
C TYR A 39 2.47 3.51 6.28
N ALA A 40 2.92 2.77 5.26
CA ALA A 40 2.64 3.08 3.86
C ALA A 40 1.14 3.02 3.52
N THR A 41 0.42 2.05 4.08
CA THR A 41 -1.03 1.89 3.91
C THR A 41 -1.80 3.06 4.53
N MET A 42 -1.44 3.45 5.75
CA MET A 42 -2.04 4.58 6.45
C MET A 42 -1.75 5.91 5.74
N ALA A 43 -0.52 6.10 5.24
CA ALA A 43 -0.14 7.29 4.48
C ALA A 43 -0.92 7.40 3.16
N HIS A 44 -1.06 6.28 2.44
CA HIS A 44 -1.89 6.18 1.25
C HIS A 44 -3.34 6.58 1.53
N TYR A 45 -3.94 5.98 2.56
CA TYR A 45 -5.33 6.23 2.95
C TYR A 45 -5.55 7.69 3.35
N ARG A 46 -4.71 8.23 4.24
CA ARG A 46 -4.82 9.63 4.69
C ARG A 46 -4.75 10.60 3.52
N PHE A 47 -3.80 10.41 2.60
CA PHE A 47 -3.66 11.28 1.44
C PHE A 47 -4.89 11.24 0.52
N VAL A 48 -5.40 10.04 0.19
CA VAL A 48 -6.55 9.92 -0.72
C VAL A 48 -7.85 10.44 -0.10
N SER A 49 -7.98 10.38 1.23
CA SER A 49 -9.10 10.93 1.98
C SER A 49 -9.06 12.46 2.10
N ILE A 50 -7.88 13.08 2.09
CA ILE A 50 -7.75 14.56 1.98
C ILE A 50 -8.14 15.03 0.58
N HIS A 51 -7.75 14.29 -0.46
CA HIS A 51 -8.05 14.58 -1.87
C HIS A 51 -7.65 16.00 -2.33
N PRO A 52 -6.37 16.39 -2.18
CA PRO A 52 -5.93 17.78 -2.36
C PRO A 52 -5.95 18.28 -3.81
N PHE A 53 -5.98 17.39 -4.80
CA PHE A 53 -5.91 17.76 -6.22
C PHE A 53 -7.26 17.59 -6.93
N ARG A 54 -7.41 18.27 -8.06
CA ARG A 54 -8.59 18.10 -8.94
C ARG A 54 -8.66 16.71 -9.58
N ASP A 55 -7.50 16.16 -9.94
CA ASP A 55 -7.33 14.80 -10.46
C ASP A 55 -5.93 14.29 -10.05
N GLY A 56 -5.74 12.99 -10.06
CA GLY A 56 -4.45 12.36 -9.78
C GLY A 56 -4.30 11.84 -8.36
N ASN A 57 -5.24 12.12 -7.44
CA ASN A 57 -5.10 11.77 -6.02
C ASN A 57 -4.79 10.30 -5.78
N GLY A 58 -5.51 9.37 -6.44
CA GLY A 58 -5.23 7.94 -6.30
C GLY A 58 -3.86 7.52 -6.87
N ARG A 59 -3.39 8.17 -7.94
CA ARG A 59 -2.06 7.92 -8.51
C ARG A 59 -0.97 8.41 -7.55
N THR A 60 -1.13 9.62 -7.03
CA THR A 60 -0.20 10.19 -6.05
C THR A 60 -0.20 9.40 -4.75
N ALA A 61 -1.36 8.95 -4.26
CA ALA A 61 -1.44 8.10 -3.07
C ALA A 61 -0.60 6.83 -3.21
N ARG A 62 -0.71 6.13 -4.36
CA ARG A 62 0.08 4.93 -4.65
C ARG A 62 1.58 5.22 -4.84
N LEU A 63 1.93 6.40 -5.34
CA LEU A 63 3.32 6.84 -5.42
C LEU A 63 3.90 7.13 -4.03
N ILE A 64 3.13 7.76 -3.14
CA ILE A 64 3.53 7.98 -1.73
C ILE A 64 3.72 6.64 -1.02
N MET A 65 2.75 5.72 -1.16
CA MET A 65 2.86 4.36 -0.61
C MET A 65 4.16 3.68 -1.04
N ASN A 66 4.43 3.66 -2.35
CA ASN A 66 5.65 3.06 -2.89
C ASN A 66 6.92 3.78 -2.45
N LEU A 67 6.92 5.11 -2.38
CA LEU A 67 8.07 5.87 -1.87
C LEU A 67 8.43 5.43 -0.45
N LEU A 68 7.44 5.26 0.43
CA LEU A 68 7.67 4.83 1.81
C LEU A 68 8.16 3.39 1.90
N LEU A 69 7.55 2.48 1.12
CA LEU A 69 7.96 1.07 1.05
C LEU A 69 9.40 0.93 0.53
N ILE A 70 9.76 1.62 -0.56
CA ILE A 70 11.11 1.60 -1.14
C ILE A 70 12.14 2.13 -0.13
N ARG A 71 11.81 3.21 0.59
CA ARG A 71 12.69 3.74 1.65
C ARG A 71 12.91 2.75 2.79
N ALA A 72 11.98 1.82 3.01
CA ALA A 72 12.09 0.74 3.98
C ALA A 72 12.70 -0.56 3.40
N GLY A 73 13.14 -0.56 2.14
CA GLY A 73 13.79 -1.70 1.48
C GLY A 73 12.83 -2.70 0.82
N TYR A 74 11.54 -2.37 0.70
CA TYR A 74 10.57 -3.19 -0.03
C TYR A 74 10.64 -2.93 -1.54
N PRO A 75 10.25 -3.92 -2.38
CA PRO A 75 10.14 -3.72 -3.82
C PRO A 75 8.98 -2.76 -4.16
N ILE A 76 8.89 -2.39 -5.44
CA ILE A 76 7.72 -1.66 -5.96
C ILE A 76 6.49 -2.56 -5.83
N VAL A 77 5.47 -2.05 -5.16
CA VAL A 77 4.18 -2.72 -4.94
C VAL A 77 3.13 -2.21 -5.91
N VAL A 78 2.51 -3.15 -6.62
CA VAL A 78 1.48 -2.88 -7.62
C VAL A 78 0.15 -3.43 -7.16
N ILE A 79 -0.80 -2.54 -6.88
CA ILE A 79 -2.21 -2.92 -6.68
C ILE A 79 -2.80 -3.21 -8.06
N ASN A 80 -3.04 -4.50 -8.34
CA ASN A 80 -3.50 -4.96 -9.65
C ASN A 80 -4.89 -4.40 -9.98
N ASN A 81 -5.12 -4.04 -11.25
CA ASN A 81 -6.43 -3.58 -11.71
C ASN A 81 -7.53 -4.65 -11.57
N GLN A 82 -7.17 -5.93 -11.46
CA GLN A 82 -8.12 -7.03 -11.19
C GLN A 82 -8.81 -6.87 -9.83
N VAL A 83 -8.10 -6.37 -8.81
CA VAL A 83 -8.64 -6.13 -7.46
C VAL A 83 -9.14 -4.69 -7.27
N ARG A 84 -9.36 -3.97 -8.38
CA ARG A 84 -9.75 -2.54 -8.34
C ARG A 84 -11.00 -2.31 -7.50
N ASN A 85 -12.01 -3.18 -7.63
CA ASN A 85 -13.28 -3.02 -6.92
C ASN A 85 -13.07 -3.21 -5.41
N ASP A 86 -12.33 -4.25 -5.02
CA ASP A 86 -12.01 -4.52 -3.62
C ASP A 86 -11.22 -3.36 -3.00
N TYR A 87 -10.25 -2.83 -3.74
CA TYR A 87 -9.49 -1.65 -3.34
C TYR A 87 -10.38 -0.41 -3.15
N ILE A 88 -11.31 -0.12 -4.06
CA ILE A 88 -12.24 1.01 -3.93
C ILE A 88 -13.18 0.79 -2.73
N ASN A 89 -13.67 -0.45 -2.54
CA ASN A 89 -14.55 -0.80 -1.43
C ASN A 89 -13.84 -0.68 -0.09
N ALA A 90 -12.59 -1.12 0.02
CA ALA A 90 -11.78 -0.99 1.22
C ALA A 90 -11.54 0.48 1.61
N LEU A 91 -11.28 1.35 0.62
CA LEU A 91 -11.18 2.79 0.85
C LEU A 91 -12.50 3.38 1.34
N ALA A 92 -13.60 3.06 0.67
CA ALA A 92 -14.92 3.53 1.03
C ALA A 92 -15.33 3.06 2.44
N TYR A 93 -14.97 1.83 2.80
CA TYR A 93 -15.24 1.25 4.09
C TYR A 93 -14.51 2.01 5.21
N GLY A 94 -13.19 2.22 5.10
CA GLY A 94 -12.45 3.00 6.10
C GLY A 94 -13.01 4.42 6.26
N GLN A 95 -13.36 5.05 5.13
CA GLN A 95 -13.96 6.40 5.09
C GLN A 95 -15.32 6.51 5.80
N GLN A 96 -16.03 5.41 5.95
CA GLN A 96 -17.35 5.34 6.58
C GLN A 96 -17.33 4.73 7.99
N ASN A 97 -16.24 4.04 8.35
CA ASN A 97 -16.17 3.21 9.56
C ASN A 97 -14.95 3.57 10.41
N GLN A 98 -14.86 4.83 10.84
CA GLN A 98 -13.84 5.30 11.80
C GLN A 98 -12.40 4.94 11.43
N ASP A 99 -12.07 5.05 10.14
CA ASP A 99 -10.75 4.70 9.61
C ASP A 99 -10.35 3.23 9.86
N ASP A 100 -11.32 2.30 9.87
CA ASP A 100 -11.02 0.87 9.84
C ASP A 100 -10.36 0.50 8.49
N LEU A 101 -9.05 0.31 8.53
CA LEU A 101 -8.22 0.03 7.36
C LEU A 101 -7.95 -1.45 7.15
N SER A 102 -8.55 -2.36 7.92
CA SER A 102 -8.20 -3.78 7.92
C SER A 102 -8.21 -4.36 6.50
N GLY A 103 -9.30 -4.13 5.75
CA GLY A 103 -9.40 -4.61 4.37
C GLY A 103 -8.43 -3.95 3.38
N LEU A 104 -8.06 -2.68 3.60
CA LEU A 104 -7.06 -2.03 2.75
C LEU A 104 -5.65 -2.55 3.07
N PHE A 105 -5.37 -2.78 4.36
CA PHE A 105 -4.11 -3.32 4.84
C PHE A 105 -3.89 -4.73 4.31
N ASP A 106 -4.89 -5.60 4.36
CA ASP A 106 -4.83 -6.95 3.78
C ASP A 106 -4.48 -6.90 2.28
N LEU A 107 -5.17 -6.04 1.51
CA LEU A 107 -4.89 -5.86 0.08
C LEU A 107 -3.46 -5.37 -0.20
N VAL A 108 -2.93 -4.47 0.64
CA VAL A 108 -1.54 -4.00 0.50
C VAL A 108 -0.56 -5.10 0.87
N CYS A 109 -0.83 -5.88 1.92
CA CYS A 109 -0.02 -7.04 2.30
C CYS A 109 0.04 -8.07 1.17
N ASP A 110 -1.09 -8.42 0.56
CA ASP A 110 -1.16 -9.34 -0.58
C ASP A 110 -0.33 -8.83 -1.78
N ALA A 111 -0.44 -7.53 -2.06
CA ALA A 111 0.33 -6.89 -3.13
C ALA A 111 1.84 -6.86 -2.82
N VAL A 112 2.23 -6.64 -1.56
CA VAL A 112 3.62 -6.69 -1.09
C VAL A 112 4.18 -8.10 -1.26
N ILE A 113 3.47 -9.13 -0.79
CA ILE A 113 3.87 -10.54 -0.92
C ILE A 113 4.04 -10.90 -2.39
N SER A 114 3.06 -10.56 -3.23
CA SER A 114 3.11 -10.81 -4.67
C SER A 114 4.34 -10.17 -5.31
N SER A 115 4.65 -8.92 -4.94
CA SER A 115 5.79 -8.18 -5.51
C SER A 115 7.14 -8.75 -5.03
N LEU A 116 7.23 -9.20 -3.78
CA LEU A 116 8.41 -9.89 -3.24
C LEU A 116 8.63 -11.23 -3.95
N VAL A 117 7.58 -12.05 -4.11
CA VAL A 117 7.65 -13.33 -4.80
C VAL A 117 8.10 -13.14 -6.24
N GLU A 118 7.54 -12.18 -6.97
CA GLU A 118 7.96 -11.91 -8.34
C GLU A 118 9.41 -11.41 -8.40
N THR A 119 9.82 -10.57 -7.46
CA THR A 119 11.22 -10.12 -7.36
C THR A 119 12.16 -11.30 -7.14
N LEU A 120 11.84 -12.22 -6.23
CA LEU A 120 12.63 -13.43 -5.99
C LEU A 120 12.67 -14.33 -7.22
N ARG A 121 11.53 -14.53 -7.89
CA ARG A 121 11.45 -15.30 -9.14
C ARG A 121 12.38 -14.76 -10.21
N LEU A 122 12.41 -13.44 -10.40
CA LEU A 122 13.32 -12.78 -11.35
C LEU A 122 14.80 -12.96 -10.96
N LEU A 123 15.12 -12.88 -9.66
CA LEU A 123 16.50 -13.06 -9.17
C LEU A 123 17.00 -14.49 -9.33
N VAL A 124 16.13 -15.49 -9.16
CA VAL A 124 16.47 -16.91 -9.32
C VAL A 124 16.67 -17.32 -10.77
N THR A 125 15.90 -16.74 -11.68
CA THR A 125 16.03 -17.00 -13.11
C THR A 125 17.27 -16.35 -13.73
N ALA A 126 17.92 -15.41 -13.03
CA ALA A 126 19.17 -14.78 -13.45
C ALA A 126 20.33 -15.79 -13.47
N SER A 127 21.15 -15.73 -14.53
CA SER A 127 22.23 -16.68 -14.84
C SER A 127 23.24 -16.88 -13.70
N SER A 128 23.46 -15.86 -12.88
CA SER A 128 24.39 -15.83 -11.76
C SER A 128 23.92 -16.57 -10.50
N SER A 129 22.63 -16.92 -10.42
CA SER A 129 21.98 -17.42 -9.20
C SER A 129 21.56 -18.90 -9.28
N ARG A 130 21.90 -19.58 -10.39
CA ARG A 130 21.48 -20.96 -10.66
C ARG A 130 21.93 -21.89 -9.52
N GLU A 131 21.04 -22.81 -9.15
CA GLU A 131 21.12 -23.76 -8.02
C GLU A 131 20.74 -23.18 -6.65
N LYS A 132 21.56 -22.33 -6.01
CA LYS A 132 21.27 -21.87 -4.62
C LYS A 132 20.05 -20.96 -4.52
N GLY A 133 19.83 -20.09 -5.52
CA GLY A 133 18.66 -19.23 -5.56
C GLY A 133 17.35 -20.02 -5.66
N GLN A 134 17.36 -21.12 -6.43
CA GLN A 134 16.17 -21.94 -6.66
C GLN A 134 15.68 -22.64 -5.38
N VAL A 135 16.61 -23.14 -4.56
CA VAL A 135 16.29 -23.77 -3.28
C VAL A 135 15.65 -22.75 -2.34
N PHE A 136 16.29 -21.59 -2.15
CA PHE A 136 15.74 -20.53 -1.29
C PHE A 136 14.36 -20.04 -1.76
N TYR A 137 14.16 -19.86 -3.07
CA TYR A 137 12.85 -19.49 -3.59
C TYR A 137 11.79 -20.55 -3.30
N GLN A 138 12.10 -21.84 -3.47
CA GLN A 138 11.15 -22.91 -3.17
C GLN A 138 10.79 -22.93 -1.68
N GLU A 139 11.76 -22.77 -0.77
CA GLU A 139 11.51 -22.67 0.67
C GLU A 139 10.57 -21.50 1.03
N ILE A 140 10.74 -20.35 0.36
CA ILE A 140 9.87 -19.19 0.56
C ILE A 140 8.45 -19.47 0.03
N ILE A 141 8.31 -20.08 -1.13
CA ILE A 141 6.99 -20.45 -1.68
C ILE A 141 6.29 -21.45 -0.74
N ASP A 142 6.98 -22.51 -0.32
CA ASP A 142 6.44 -23.51 0.59
C ASP A 142 6.03 -22.89 1.93
N PHE A 143 6.82 -21.93 2.44
CA PHE A 143 6.48 -21.17 3.64
C PHE A 143 5.21 -20.34 3.44
N ILE A 144 5.09 -19.64 2.33
CA ILE A 144 3.90 -18.81 2.03
C ILE A 144 2.66 -19.70 1.88
N ASP A 145 2.74 -20.78 1.10
CA ASP A 145 1.61 -21.69 0.87
C ASP A 145 1.12 -22.32 2.19
N LYS A 146 2.04 -22.63 3.11
CA LYS A 146 1.70 -23.20 4.42
C LYS A 146 1.06 -22.22 5.40
N ASN A 147 1.39 -20.93 5.31
CA ASN A 147 1.02 -19.94 6.34
C ASN A 147 0.06 -18.83 5.85
N VAL A 148 -0.05 -18.65 4.53
CA VAL A 148 -0.84 -17.59 3.88
C VAL A 148 -1.85 -18.17 2.88
N GLY A 149 -1.62 -19.40 2.39
CA GLY A 149 -2.57 -20.11 1.54
C GLY A 149 -3.92 -20.33 2.25
N LYS A 150 -5.00 -19.90 1.60
CA LYS A 150 -6.38 -20.24 1.97
C LYS A 150 -6.66 -21.72 1.74
#